data_AF-A0A931Z1S7-F1
#
_entry.id   AF-A0A931Z1S7-F1
#
_cell.length_a   1.000
_cell.length_b   1.000
_cell.length_c   1.000
_cell.angle_alpha   90.00
_cell.angle_beta   90.00
_cell.angle_gamma   90.00
#
_symmetry.space_group_name_H-M   'P 1'
#
loop_
_entity.id
_entity.type
_entity.pdbx_description
1 polymer ?
#
loop_
_entity_poly.entity_id
_entity_poly.type
_entity_poly.pdbx_seq_one_letter_code
_entity_poly.pdbx_strand_id
1 'polypeptide(L)'
;MTPLATYGILRQFDLWPQSDPGAYQGFHVWINGSWITLEIATILAGVVALRFRRFPFLTAPIAVALWYLSMDLGPLLMSVPDYGWEIRLWISLWFGLVTLVAAYAVDFRGRDEDFAFWIYLFGLLAFWGGLSFMDSNSELGKFLYALINVGLVAVALVLRRVMFVVFGAVGIMGYIGHLAYGVFKDSMMFPFALTFLGLSIIALGVIYQRNR
;
A
#
# COMPACT_ATOMS: atom_id res chain seq x y z
N MET A 1 20.26 10.87 -6.60
CA MET A 1 21.70 10.64 -6.86
C MET A 1 22.12 9.21 -6.56
N THR A 2 21.67 8.60 -5.47
CA THR A 2 22.01 7.21 -5.11
C THR A 2 21.62 6.15 -6.15
N PRO A 3 20.43 6.20 -6.79
CA PRO A 3 20.09 5.24 -7.84
C PRO A 3 20.96 5.43 -9.08
N LEU A 4 21.27 6.68 -9.45
CA LEU A 4 22.15 7.01 -10.58
C LEU A 4 23.60 6.57 -10.35
N ALA A 5 24.12 6.77 -9.13
CA ALA A 5 25.47 6.36 -8.75
C ALA A 5 25.62 4.84 -8.71
N THR A 6 24.63 4.15 -8.13
CA THR A 6 24.62 2.68 -8.07
C THR A 6 24.44 2.08 -9.47
N TYR A 7 23.62 2.71 -10.34
CA TYR A 7 23.51 2.33 -11.75
C TYR A 7 24.85 2.48 -12.49
N GLY A 8 25.57 3.59 -12.24
CA GLY A 8 26.92 3.80 -12.81
C GLY A 8 27.91 2.71 -12.38
N ILE A 9 27.88 2.30 -11.11
CA ILE A 9 28.73 1.23 -10.59
C ILE A 9 28.34 -0.13 -11.20
N LEU A 10 27.05 -0.48 -11.20
CA LEU A 10 26.58 -1.75 -11.77
C LEU A 10 26.90 -1.89 -13.26
N ARG A 11 26.79 -0.78 -14.01
CA ARG A 11 27.14 -0.73 -15.44
C ARG A 11 28.64 -0.81 -15.69
N GLN A 12 29.46 -0.23 -14.81
CA GLN A 12 30.93 -0.27 -14.94
C GLN A 12 31.51 -1.66 -14.66
N PHE A 13 30.86 -2.45 -13.80
CA PHE A 13 31.35 -3.77 -13.36
C PHE A 13 30.54 -4.96 -13.91
N ASP A 14 29.51 -4.71 -14.73
CA ASP A 14 28.63 -5.72 -15.35
C ASP A 14 28.00 -6.70 -14.33
N LEU A 15 27.64 -6.18 -13.14
CA LEU A 15 27.13 -6.97 -12.01
C LEU A 15 25.59 -7.07 -12.02
N TRP A 16 25.00 -7.29 -13.19
CA TRP A 16 23.53 -7.36 -13.32
C TRP A 16 23.01 -8.75 -12.95
N PRO A 17 21.98 -8.87 -12.10
CA PRO A 17 21.42 -10.17 -11.68
C PRO A 17 20.81 -11.01 -12.79
N GLN A 18 20.32 -10.39 -13.88
CA GLN A 18 19.62 -11.11 -14.96
C GLN A 18 20.10 -10.72 -16.36
N SER A 19 20.18 -9.43 -16.71
CA SER A 19 20.76 -8.92 -17.98
C SER A 19 20.84 -7.38 -17.98
N ASP A 20 21.71 -6.78 -18.80
CA ASP A 20 21.87 -5.31 -18.93
C ASP A 20 20.51 -4.62 -19.24
N PRO A 21 19.97 -3.78 -18.33
CA PRO A 21 18.65 -3.18 -18.47
C PRO A 21 18.58 -2.01 -19.46
N GLY A 22 19.69 -1.63 -20.11
CA GLY A 22 19.72 -0.54 -21.09
C GLY A 22 19.78 0.85 -20.44
N ALA A 23 19.34 1.89 -21.14
CA ALA A 23 19.48 3.28 -20.71
C ALA A 23 18.65 3.63 -19.45
N TYR A 24 19.19 4.49 -18.56
CA TYR A 24 18.56 4.92 -17.29
C TYR A 24 17.13 5.51 -17.45
N GLN A 25 16.77 5.99 -18.63
CA GLN A 25 15.40 6.44 -18.94
C GLN A 25 14.36 5.30 -18.91
N GLY A 26 14.80 4.03 -18.97
CA GLY A 26 13.95 2.84 -18.87
C GLY A 26 13.49 2.48 -17.45
N PHE A 27 14.01 3.16 -16.41
CA PHE A 27 13.67 2.92 -14.98
C PHE A 27 12.16 2.96 -14.71
N HIS A 28 11.39 3.69 -15.52
CA HIS A 28 9.93 3.82 -15.37
C HIS A 28 9.11 3.00 -16.37
N VAL A 29 9.74 2.34 -17.35
CA VAL A 29 9.03 1.76 -18.50
C VAL A 29 9.08 0.22 -18.50
N TRP A 30 10.06 -0.41 -17.84
CA TRP A 30 10.19 -1.87 -17.82
C TRP A 30 10.50 -2.42 -16.42
N ILE A 31 9.59 -3.25 -15.90
CA ILE A 31 9.77 -4.06 -14.68
C ILE A 31 10.85 -5.10 -15.01
N ASN A 32 12.08 -4.90 -14.54
CA ASN A 32 13.22 -5.79 -14.78
C ASN A 32 13.90 -6.09 -13.43
N GLY A 33 14.05 -7.38 -13.08
CA GLY A 33 14.54 -7.80 -11.76
C GLY A 33 15.93 -7.27 -11.38
N SER A 34 16.68 -6.73 -12.35
CA SER A 34 17.97 -6.08 -12.15
C SER A 34 17.89 -4.74 -11.41
N TRP A 35 16.72 -4.10 -11.33
CA TRP A 35 16.52 -2.83 -10.63
C TRP A 35 16.38 -2.98 -9.10
N ILE A 36 16.15 -4.20 -8.60
CA ILE A 36 16.04 -4.50 -7.15
C ILE A 36 17.30 -4.07 -6.38
N THR A 37 18.48 -4.22 -6.97
CA THR A 37 19.75 -3.78 -6.35
C THR A 37 19.76 -2.26 -6.10
N LEU A 38 19.14 -1.50 -7.00
CA LEU A 38 19.06 -0.03 -6.92
C LEU A 38 18.04 0.42 -5.86
N GLU A 39 16.96 -0.34 -5.70
CA GLU A 39 15.96 -0.12 -4.65
C GLU A 39 16.52 -0.45 -3.26
N ILE A 40 17.20 -1.60 -3.11
CA ILE A 40 17.86 -1.98 -1.87
C ILE A 40 18.93 -0.96 -1.51
N ALA A 41 19.75 -0.51 -2.47
CA ALA A 41 20.75 0.54 -2.24
C ALA A 41 20.09 1.86 -1.81
N THR A 42 18.93 2.21 -2.36
CA THR A 42 18.18 3.41 -1.99
C THR A 42 17.58 3.30 -0.59
N ILE A 43 17.04 2.14 -0.23
CA ILE A 43 16.54 1.85 1.13
C ILE A 43 17.69 1.94 2.14
N LEU A 44 18.81 1.28 1.88
CA LEU A 44 20.00 1.30 2.74
C LEU A 44 20.56 2.72 2.90
N ALA A 45 20.71 3.45 1.79
CA ALA A 45 21.17 4.83 1.82
C ALA A 45 20.21 5.75 2.59
N GLY A 46 18.90 5.55 2.45
CA GLY A 46 17.89 6.28 3.21
C GLY A 46 17.95 5.97 4.71
N VAL A 47 18.11 4.70 5.09
CA VAL A 47 18.28 4.29 6.50
C VAL A 47 19.56 4.88 7.10
N VAL A 48 20.66 4.86 6.35
CA VAL A 48 21.92 5.49 6.76
C VAL A 48 21.76 7.00 6.88
N ALA A 49 21.10 7.67 5.94
CA ALA A 49 20.82 9.10 5.99
C ALA A 49 19.97 9.49 7.21
N LEU A 50 18.97 8.69 7.56
CA LEU A 50 18.16 8.87 8.77
C LEU A 50 18.98 8.77 10.07
N ARG A 51 20.09 8.01 10.05
CA ARG A 51 21.03 7.94 11.19
C ARG A 51 21.82 9.24 11.37
N PHE A 52 22.11 9.97 10.30
CA PHE A 52 22.86 11.23 10.34
C PHE A 52 21.96 12.45 10.51
N ARG A 53 20.77 12.44 9.90
CA ARG A 53 19.79 13.52 9.96
C ARG A 53 18.40 12.94 10.15
N ARG A 54 17.81 13.23 11.31
CA ARG A 54 16.42 12.90 11.65
C ARG A 54 15.50 13.91 10.95
N PHE A 55 15.10 13.58 9.71
CA PHE A 55 14.16 14.38 8.93
C PHE A 55 13.07 13.46 8.34
N PRO A 56 11.79 13.63 8.70
CA PRO A 56 10.73 12.69 8.34
C PRO A 56 10.55 12.46 6.83
N PHE A 57 10.80 13.48 6.02
CA PHE A 57 10.71 13.37 4.55
C PHE A 57 11.76 12.42 3.94
N LEU A 58 12.87 12.13 4.64
CA LEU A 58 13.85 11.15 4.15
C LEU A 58 13.27 9.72 4.09
N THR A 59 12.14 9.47 4.73
CA THR A 59 11.42 8.20 4.62
C THR A 59 10.60 8.09 3.33
N ALA A 60 10.32 9.19 2.64
CA ALA A 60 9.56 9.17 1.39
C ALA A 60 10.30 8.44 0.26
N PRO A 61 11.60 8.72 -0.04
CA PRO A 61 12.34 7.94 -1.03
C PRO A 61 12.47 6.45 -0.68
N ILE A 62 12.56 6.12 0.63
CA ILE A 62 12.61 4.73 1.11
C ILE A 62 11.28 4.04 0.82
N ALA A 63 10.17 4.71 1.12
CA ALA A 63 8.85 4.16 0.92
C ALA A 63 8.49 4.01 -0.57
N VAL A 64 8.93 4.95 -1.42
CA VAL A 64 8.84 4.83 -2.88
C VAL A 64 9.66 3.64 -3.37
N ALA A 65 10.91 3.49 -2.89
CA ALA A 65 11.76 2.35 -3.26
C ALA A 65 11.16 1.01 -2.80
N LEU A 66 10.56 0.95 -1.61
CA LEU A 66 9.82 -0.22 -1.13
C LEU A 66 8.63 -0.55 -2.04
N TRP A 67 7.92 0.46 -2.53
CA TRP A 67 6.80 0.24 -3.44
C TRP A 67 7.25 -0.32 -4.79
N TYR A 68 8.32 0.24 -5.40
CA TYR A 68 8.89 -0.33 -6.61
C TYR A 68 9.41 -1.75 -6.39
N LEU A 69 10.02 -2.02 -5.22
CA LEU A 69 10.48 -3.35 -4.85
C LEU A 69 9.34 -4.37 -4.77
N SER A 70 8.15 -3.95 -4.35
CA SER A 70 6.94 -4.79 -4.43
C SER A 70 6.58 -5.18 -5.87
N MET A 71 6.82 -4.31 -6.85
CA MET A 71 6.49 -4.53 -8.27
C MET A 71 7.56 -5.38 -8.97
N ASP A 72 8.82 -5.19 -8.60
CA ASP A 72 9.98 -5.86 -9.20
C ASP A 72 10.27 -7.26 -8.58
N LEU A 73 9.71 -7.55 -7.39
CA LEU A 73 9.80 -8.86 -6.74
C LEU A 73 9.19 -10.01 -7.55
N GLY A 74 8.14 -9.73 -8.33
CA GLY A 74 7.42 -10.77 -9.08
C GLY A 74 8.23 -11.46 -10.17
N PRO A 75 8.89 -10.72 -11.09
CA PRO A 75 9.80 -11.30 -12.06
C PRO A 75 10.98 -12.07 -11.44
N LEU A 76 11.52 -11.61 -10.30
CA LEU A 76 12.66 -12.23 -9.65
C LEU A 76 12.32 -13.58 -8.98
N LEU A 77 11.21 -13.65 -8.24
CA LEU A 77 10.80 -14.87 -7.52
C LEU A 77 10.36 -15.99 -8.47
N MET A 78 9.70 -15.64 -9.58
CA MET A 78 9.08 -16.63 -10.46
C MET A 78 9.95 -17.01 -11.66
N SER A 79 11.01 -16.24 -11.99
CA SER A 79 11.89 -16.50 -13.15
C SER A 79 11.15 -16.67 -14.49
N VAL A 80 9.92 -16.17 -14.59
CA VAL A 80 9.05 -16.27 -15.78
C VAL A 80 8.60 -14.86 -16.18
N PRO A 81 8.79 -14.43 -17.44
CA PRO A 81 8.48 -13.07 -17.88
C PRO A 81 7.00 -12.68 -17.78
N ASP A 82 6.11 -13.67 -17.83
CA ASP A 82 4.66 -13.48 -17.96
C ASP A 82 3.90 -14.14 -16.81
N TYR A 83 4.27 -13.78 -15.58
CA TYR A 83 3.53 -14.22 -14.40
C TYR A 83 2.18 -13.48 -14.34
N GLY A 84 1.10 -14.25 -14.22
CA GLY A 84 -0.27 -13.76 -14.34
C GLY A 84 -0.59 -12.60 -13.39
N TRP A 85 -1.48 -11.70 -13.86
CA TRP A 85 -1.92 -10.51 -13.13
C TRP A 85 -2.34 -10.80 -11.68
N GLU A 86 -2.98 -11.94 -11.43
CA GLU A 86 -3.40 -12.35 -10.08
C GLU A 86 -2.22 -12.50 -9.10
N ILE A 87 -1.12 -13.08 -9.55
CA ILE A 87 0.08 -13.29 -8.71
C ILE A 87 0.68 -11.93 -8.31
N ARG A 88 0.64 -10.92 -9.21
CA ARG A 88 1.07 -9.54 -8.92
C ARG A 88 0.30 -8.96 -7.74
N LEU A 89 -1.01 -9.16 -7.74
CA LEU A 89 -1.90 -8.65 -6.70
C LEU A 89 -1.62 -9.34 -5.36
N TRP A 90 -1.41 -10.65 -5.37
CA TRP A 90 -1.03 -11.39 -4.16
C TRP A 90 0.31 -10.92 -3.58
N ILE A 91 1.33 -10.72 -4.42
CA ILE A 91 2.63 -10.22 -3.98
C ILE A 91 2.47 -8.81 -3.39
N SER A 92 1.77 -7.91 -4.08
CA SER A 92 1.49 -6.55 -3.58
C SER A 92 0.75 -6.54 -2.25
N LEU A 93 -0.24 -7.43 -2.09
CA LEU A 93 -1.02 -7.57 -0.87
C LEU A 93 -0.14 -7.99 0.32
N TRP A 94 0.60 -9.09 0.18
CA TRP A 94 1.45 -9.59 1.26
C TRP A 94 2.63 -8.67 1.55
N PHE A 95 3.25 -8.12 0.52
CA PHE A 95 4.35 -7.16 0.67
C PHE A 95 3.89 -5.88 1.35
N GLY A 96 2.74 -5.34 0.95
CA GLY A 96 2.11 -4.19 1.60
C GLY A 96 1.83 -4.47 3.08
N LEU A 97 1.31 -5.65 3.40
CA LEU A 97 1.07 -6.05 4.80
C LEU A 97 2.36 -6.11 5.63
N VAL A 98 3.42 -6.72 5.10
CA VAL A 98 4.74 -6.76 5.76
C VAL A 98 5.28 -5.33 5.96
N THR A 99 5.11 -4.46 4.97
CA THR A 99 5.52 -3.05 5.04
C THR A 99 4.75 -2.28 6.12
N LEU A 100 3.44 -2.54 6.26
CA LEU A 100 2.62 -1.95 7.34
C LEU A 100 3.07 -2.43 8.73
N VAL A 101 3.41 -3.71 8.89
CA VAL A 101 3.94 -4.24 10.15
C VAL A 101 5.31 -3.63 10.47
N ALA A 102 6.18 -3.47 9.47
CA ALA A 102 7.46 -2.80 9.63
C ALA A 102 7.27 -1.32 10.02
N ALA A 103 6.32 -0.62 9.39
CA ALA A 103 5.96 0.76 9.75
C ALA A 103 5.52 0.86 11.21
N TYR A 104 4.68 -0.07 11.67
CA TYR A 104 4.26 -0.15 13.07
C TYR A 104 5.41 -0.36 14.05
N ALA A 105 6.37 -1.23 13.70
CA ALA A 105 7.55 -1.45 14.54
C ALA A 105 8.48 -0.22 14.60
N VAL A 106 8.50 0.63 13.56
CA VAL A 106 9.22 1.90 13.55
C VAL A 106 8.48 2.95 14.39
N ASP A 107 7.16 3.03 14.23
CA ASP A 107 6.26 3.93 14.94
C ASP A 107 6.31 3.73 16.46
N PHE A 108 6.35 2.47 16.91
CA PHE A 108 6.45 2.15 18.34
C PHE A 108 7.77 2.60 18.99
N ARG A 109 8.84 2.72 18.19
CA ARG A 109 10.20 3.03 18.68
C ARG A 109 10.55 4.53 18.62
N GLY A 110 9.87 5.33 17.80
CA GLY A 110 10.17 6.75 17.61
C GLY A 110 8.96 7.62 17.94
N ARG A 111 8.91 8.21 19.14
CA ARG A 111 7.73 8.98 19.62
C ARG A 111 7.73 10.49 19.27
N ASP A 112 8.81 11.03 18.72
CA ASP A 112 8.96 12.50 18.61
C ASP A 112 8.76 13.07 17.19
N GLU A 113 8.95 12.28 16.13
CA GLU A 113 8.72 12.73 14.74
C GLU A 113 8.07 11.64 13.89
N ASP A 114 7.18 12.04 12.97
CA ASP A 114 6.27 11.14 12.25
C ASP A 114 6.95 10.41 11.06
N PHE A 115 8.06 9.72 11.33
CA PHE A 115 8.84 8.97 10.34
C PHE A 115 8.06 7.85 9.67
N ALA A 116 7.11 7.25 10.38
CA ALA A 116 6.37 6.10 9.87
C ALA A 116 5.33 6.48 8.80
N PHE A 117 4.97 7.77 8.69
CA PHE A 117 3.90 8.25 7.80
C PHE A 117 4.05 7.74 6.36
N TRP A 118 5.21 7.93 5.75
CA TRP A 118 5.44 7.55 4.35
C TRP A 118 5.45 6.03 4.15
N ILE A 119 6.03 5.29 5.11
CA ILE A 119 6.07 3.83 5.07
C ILE A 119 4.64 3.27 5.19
N TYR A 120 3.81 3.84 6.07
CA TYR A 120 2.39 3.50 6.14
C TYR A 120 1.68 3.81 4.84
N LEU A 121 1.88 5.00 4.25
CA LEU A 121 1.20 5.39 3.02
C LEU A 121 1.46 4.41 1.88
N PHE A 122 2.73 4.11 1.60
CA PHE A 122 3.08 3.21 0.50
C PHE A 122 2.77 1.74 0.80
N GLY A 123 2.94 1.30 2.06
CA GLY A 123 2.48 -0.03 2.49
C GLY A 123 0.97 -0.21 2.32
N LEU A 124 0.20 0.83 2.66
CA LEU A 124 -1.25 0.84 2.52
C LEU A 124 -1.67 0.90 1.04
N LEU A 125 -0.98 1.68 0.21
CA LEU A 125 -1.20 1.69 -1.25
C LEU A 125 -0.95 0.32 -1.87
N ALA A 126 0.14 -0.35 -1.51
CA ALA A 126 0.45 -1.69 -2.01
C ALA A 126 -0.56 -2.74 -1.52
N PHE A 127 -0.89 -2.73 -0.22
CA PHE A 127 -1.84 -3.65 0.39
C PHE A 127 -3.25 -3.45 -0.16
N TRP A 128 -3.77 -2.23 -0.07
CA TRP A 128 -5.13 -1.88 -0.48
C TRP A 128 -5.27 -1.93 -1.99
N GLY A 129 -4.26 -1.52 -2.76
CA GLY A 129 -4.25 -1.67 -4.22
C GLY A 129 -4.33 -3.14 -4.63
N GLY A 130 -3.48 -4.00 -4.06
CA GLY A 130 -3.53 -5.44 -4.31
C GLY A 130 -4.88 -6.05 -3.97
N LEU A 131 -5.47 -5.65 -2.83
CA LEU A 131 -6.78 -6.12 -2.39
C LEU A 131 -7.93 -5.63 -3.29
N SER A 132 -7.95 -4.35 -3.67
CA SER A 132 -9.04 -3.73 -4.44
C SER A 132 -9.08 -4.16 -5.91
N PHE A 133 -7.92 -4.49 -6.49
CA PHE A 133 -7.84 -5.01 -7.85
C PHE A 133 -7.95 -6.53 -7.93
N MET A 134 -8.02 -7.23 -6.79
CA MET A 134 -8.22 -8.68 -6.74
C MET A 134 -9.66 -9.01 -7.11
N ASP A 135 -9.81 -9.76 -8.21
CA ASP A 135 -11.14 -10.08 -8.69
C ASP A 135 -11.83 -11.07 -7.76
N SER A 136 -12.97 -10.64 -7.24
CA SER A 136 -13.80 -11.41 -6.33
C SER A 136 -15.04 -11.85 -7.10
N ASN A 137 -14.91 -12.93 -7.87
CA ASN A 137 -15.99 -13.52 -8.68
C ASN A 137 -17.21 -14.00 -7.83
N SER A 138 -17.17 -13.85 -6.51
CA SER A 138 -18.24 -14.24 -5.59
C SER A 138 -18.70 -13.06 -4.72
N GLU A 139 -19.99 -13.04 -4.38
CA GLU A 139 -20.56 -12.09 -3.42
C GLU A 139 -19.91 -12.22 -2.04
N LEU A 140 -19.51 -13.43 -1.66
CA LEU A 140 -18.75 -13.67 -0.43
C LEU A 140 -17.39 -12.96 -0.44
N GLY A 141 -16.68 -12.98 -1.57
CA GLY A 141 -15.41 -12.26 -1.73
C GLY A 141 -15.58 -10.74 -1.58
N LYS A 142 -16.63 -10.18 -2.18
CA LYS A 142 -16.95 -8.74 -2.05
C LYS A 142 -17.37 -8.36 -0.63
N PHE A 143 -18.10 -9.24 0.05
CA PHE A 143 -18.44 -9.06 1.47
C PHE A 143 -17.18 -9.11 2.37
N LEU A 144 -16.27 -10.06 2.14
CA LEU A 144 -14.99 -10.11 2.84
C LEU A 144 -14.14 -8.87 2.57
N TYR A 145 -14.11 -8.38 1.33
CA TYR A 145 -13.47 -7.11 0.98
C TYR A 145 -14.04 -5.94 1.80
N ALA A 146 -15.37 -5.85 1.93
CA ALA A 146 -16.00 -4.83 2.76
C ALA A 146 -15.60 -4.98 4.24
N LEU A 147 -15.56 -6.20 4.77
CA LEU A 147 -15.15 -6.49 6.15
C LEU A 147 -13.70 -6.10 6.41
N ILE A 148 -12.78 -6.36 5.46
CA ILE A 148 -11.38 -5.94 5.56
C ILE A 148 -11.29 -4.40 5.61
N ASN A 149 -12.06 -3.69 4.78
CA ASN A 149 -12.07 -2.23 4.79
C ASN A 149 -12.68 -1.63 6.07
N VAL A 150 -13.70 -2.27 6.66
CA VAL A 150 -14.18 -1.93 8.02
C VAL A 150 -13.09 -2.18 9.06
N GLY A 151 -12.35 -3.28 8.92
CA GLY A 151 -11.17 -3.59 9.73
C GLY A 151 -10.10 -2.49 9.64
N LEU A 152 -9.83 -1.95 8.45
CA LEU A 152 -8.90 -0.81 8.28
C LEU A 152 -9.36 0.41 9.08
N VAL A 153 -10.65 0.76 9.05
CA VAL A 153 -11.19 1.85 9.85
C VAL A 153 -11.02 1.58 11.36
N ALA A 154 -11.23 0.35 11.81
CA ALA A 154 -11.03 -0.04 13.22
C ALA A 154 -9.55 0.06 13.63
N VAL A 155 -8.62 -0.42 12.78
CA VAL A 155 -7.17 -0.29 12.98
C VAL A 155 -6.76 1.18 13.07
N ALA A 156 -7.40 2.06 12.31
CA ALA A 156 -7.16 3.50 12.36
C ALA A 156 -7.39 4.10 13.75
N LEU A 157 -8.37 3.58 14.51
CA LEU A 157 -8.65 4.02 15.88
C LEU A 157 -7.54 3.62 16.85
N VAL A 158 -6.99 2.42 16.68
CA VAL A 158 -5.90 1.88 17.51
C VAL A 158 -4.59 2.61 17.21
N LEU A 159 -4.26 2.76 15.93
CA LEU A 159 -3.03 3.43 15.49
C LEU A 159 -3.13 4.96 15.54
N ARG A 160 -4.34 5.52 15.68
CA ARG A 160 -4.63 6.96 15.60
C ARG A 160 -4.14 7.61 14.30
N ARG A 161 -4.20 6.85 13.18
CA ARG A 161 -3.72 7.29 11.86
C ARG A 161 -4.87 7.43 10.86
N VAL A 162 -5.11 8.66 10.42
CA VAL A 162 -6.23 9.03 9.51
C VAL A 162 -6.18 8.29 8.17
N MET A 163 -4.98 7.97 7.66
CA MET A 163 -4.82 7.28 6.37
C MET A 163 -5.60 5.97 6.30
N PHE A 164 -5.61 5.18 7.37
CA PHE A 164 -6.37 3.92 7.41
C PHE A 164 -7.89 4.15 7.29
N VAL A 165 -8.41 5.25 7.86
CA VAL A 165 -9.82 5.64 7.70
C VAL A 165 -10.10 5.98 6.24
N VAL A 166 -9.22 6.73 5.57
CA VAL A 166 -9.43 7.16 4.18
C VAL A 166 -9.53 5.96 3.25
N PHE A 167 -8.55 5.05 3.29
CA PHE A 167 -8.56 3.84 2.45
C PHE A 167 -9.73 2.91 2.77
N GLY A 168 -10.00 2.68 4.06
CA GLY A 168 -11.16 1.89 4.49
C GLY A 168 -12.48 2.49 4.03
N ALA A 169 -12.67 3.80 4.15
CA ALA A 169 -13.88 4.49 3.71
C ALA A 169 -14.07 4.41 2.20
N VAL A 170 -13.00 4.60 1.41
CA VAL A 170 -13.06 4.44 -0.06
C VAL A 170 -13.45 3.02 -0.44
N GLY A 171 -12.89 2.00 0.22
CA GLY A 171 -13.25 0.61 -0.06
C GLY A 171 -14.69 0.26 0.35
N ILE A 172 -15.15 0.72 1.52
CA ILE A 172 -16.56 0.58 1.95
C ILE A 172 -17.50 1.26 0.95
N MET A 173 -17.17 2.48 0.50
CA MET A 173 -17.97 3.20 -0.49
C MET A 173 -18.04 2.46 -1.81
N GLY A 174 -16.93 1.86 -2.27
CA GLY A 174 -16.91 0.99 -3.45
C GLY A 174 -17.86 -0.20 -3.32
N TYR A 175 -17.86 -0.87 -2.16
CA TYR A 175 -18.78 -1.99 -1.91
C TYR A 175 -20.24 -1.56 -1.82
N ILE A 176 -20.55 -0.45 -1.14
CA ILE A 176 -21.91 0.12 -1.10
C ILE A 176 -22.36 0.50 -2.51
N GLY A 177 -21.48 1.07 -3.33
CA GLY A 177 -21.75 1.34 -4.74
C GLY A 177 -22.08 0.06 -5.51
N HIS A 178 -21.33 -1.02 -5.31
CA HIS A 178 -21.64 -2.31 -5.90
C HIS A 178 -23.04 -2.82 -5.50
N LEU A 179 -23.38 -2.75 -4.20
CA LEU A 179 -24.71 -3.10 -3.72
C LEU A 179 -25.81 -2.23 -4.34
N ALA A 180 -25.57 -0.92 -4.45
CA ALA A 180 -26.53 0.04 -4.99
C ALA A 180 -26.82 -0.20 -6.47
N TYR A 181 -25.78 -0.37 -7.29
CA TYR A 181 -25.92 -0.45 -8.76
C TYR A 181 -26.11 -1.87 -9.28
N GLY A 182 -25.61 -2.88 -8.56
CA GLY A 182 -25.70 -4.29 -8.97
C GLY A 182 -26.88 -5.00 -8.34
N VAL A 183 -26.96 -5.01 -7.01
CA VAL A 183 -27.89 -5.88 -6.26
C VAL A 183 -29.23 -5.20 -6.01
N PHE A 184 -29.23 -3.92 -5.65
CA PHE A 184 -30.41 -3.17 -5.22
C PHE A 184 -30.84 -2.07 -6.19
N LYS A 185 -30.46 -2.20 -7.48
CA LYS A 185 -30.68 -1.18 -8.51
C LYS A 185 -32.13 -0.69 -8.59
N ASP A 186 -33.09 -1.59 -8.45
CA ASP A 186 -34.52 -1.29 -8.56
C ASP A 186 -35.21 -1.06 -7.20
N SER A 187 -34.44 -1.03 -6.10
CA SER A 187 -34.98 -0.88 -4.75
C SER A 187 -34.92 0.57 -4.27
N MET A 188 -36.07 1.23 -4.21
CA MET A 188 -36.21 2.56 -3.61
C MET A 188 -35.89 2.59 -2.11
N MET A 189 -35.98 1.45 -1.41
CA MET A 189 -35.71 1.36 0.03
C MET A 189 -34.23 1.43 0.36
N PHE A 190 -33.35 1.07 -0.57
CA PHE A 190 -31.91 1.00 -0.33
C PHE A 190 -31.29 2.38 0.01
N PRO A 191 -31.56 3.47 -0.75
CA PRO A 191 -31.11 4.82 -0.36
C PRO A 191 -31.62 5.28 1.00
N PHE A 192 -32.86 4.94 1.38
CA PHE A 192 -33.39 5.28 2.70
C PHE A 192 -32.68 4.52 3.81
N ALA A 193 -32.44 3.22 3.63
CA ALA A 193 -31.67 2.41 4.58
C ALA A 193 -30.24 2.93 4.75
N LEU A 194 -29.59 3.32 3.64
CA LEU A 194 -28.24 3.89 3.67
C LEU A 194 -28.21 5.23 4.41
N THR A 195 -29.21 6.09 4.20
CA THR A 195 -29.34 7.37 4.91
C THR A 195 -29.54 7.14 6.41
N PHE A 196 -30.42 6.20 6.77
CA PHE A 196 -30.66 5.83 8.16
C PHE A 196 -29.40 5.27 8.83
N LEU A 197 -28.64 4.42 8.12
CA LEU A 197 -27.36 3.89 8.58
C LEU A 197 -26.35 5.02 8.80
N GLY A 198 -26.24 5.97 7.86
CA GLY A 198 -25.38 7.14 8.00
C GLY A 198 -25.73 8.01 9.22
N LEU A 199 -27.02 8.32 9.41
CA LEU A 199 -27.51 9.07 10.57
C LEU A 199 -27.23 8.32 11.88
N SER A 200 -27.39 7.00 11.88
CA SER A 200 -27.11 6.16 13.05
C SER A 200 -25.63 6.21 13.44
N ILE A 201 -24.71 6.15 12.47
CA ILE A 201 -23.27 6.28 12.71
C ILE A 201 -22.94 7.67 13.28
N ILE A 202 -23.51 8.74 12.73
CA ILE A 202 -23.30 10.10 13.24
C ILE A 202 -23.80 10.21 14.68
N ALA A 203 -25.01 9.72 14.96
CA ALA A 203 -25.58 9.74 16.31
C ALA A 203 -24.71 8.97 17.31
N LEU A 204 -24.23 7.78 16.93
CA LEU A 204 -23.29 7.00 17.74
C LEU A 204 -21.97 7.76 17.97
N GLY A 205 -21.45 8.43 16.95
CA GLY A 205 -20.26 9.27 17.05
C GLY A 205 -20.43 10.43 18.04
N VAL A 206 -21.58 11.11 18.01
CA VAL A 206 -21.92 12.19 18.96
C VAL A 206 -22.06 11.66 20.38
N ILE A 207 -22.73 10.51 20.57
CA ILE A 207 -22.86 9.87 21.89
C ILE A 207 -21.48 9.49 22.44
N TYR A 208 -20.63 8.90 21.60
CA TYR A 208 -19.26 8.53 21.98
C TYR A 208 -18.44 9.77 22.39
N GLN A 209 -18.54 10.86 21.62
CA GLN A 209 -17.84 12.11 21.94
C GLN A 209 -18.34 12.73 23.25
N ARG A 210 -19.64 12.61 23.56
CA ARG A 210 -20.24 13.18 24.78
C ARG A 210 -19.87 12.40 26.05
N ASN A 211 -19.54 11.11 25.92
CA ASN A 211 -19.17 10.22 27.02
C ASN A 211 -17.64 10.07 27.21
N ARG A 212 -16.83 10.80 26.44
CA ARG A 212 -15.37 10.81 26.48
C ARG A 212 -14.86 12.13 27.03
#